data_AF-A0A7S2NA34-F1
#
_entry.id   AF-A0A7S2NA34-F1
#
_cell.length_a   1.000
_cell.length_b   1.000
_cell.length_c   1.000
_cell.angle_alpha   90.00
_cell.angle_beta   90.00
_cell.angle_gamma   90.00
#
_symmetry.space_group_name_H-M   'P 1'
#
loop_
_entity.id
_entity.type
_entity.pdbx_description
1 polymer ?
#
loop_
_entity_poly.entity_id
_entity_poly.type
_entity_poly.pdbx_seq_one_letter_code
_entity_poly.pdbx_strand_id
1 'polypeptide(L)'
;LEQGADMTLADSTKSTPLILAAGHGRTEAMALLLAKDPSLANAANECGWTPLHLAAHGLEMKKSSVKNVKFLPAVRLLIEAKAPIDAVDEDTRTALHRAAV
;
A
#
# COMPACT_ATOMS: atom_id res chain seq x y z
N LEU A 1 11.98 13.46 -3.27
CA LEU A 1 12.90 12.30 -3.24
C LEU A 1 14.34 12.67 -3.59
N GLU A 2 14.58 13.75 -4.36
CA GLU A 2 15.93 14.18 -4.76
C GLU A 2 16.74 14.93 -3.68
N GLN A 3 16.15 15.20 -2.51
CA GLN A 3 16.81 15.88 -1.39
C GLN A 3 17.12 14.95 -0.19
N GLY A 4 17.21 13.64 -0.40
CA GLY A 4 17.49 12.70 0.70
C GLY A 4 16.33 12.52 1.67
N ALA A 5 15.09 12.71 1.21
CA ALA A 5 13.90 12.35 1.98
C ALA A 5 13.94 10.85 2.32
N ASP A 6 14.07 10.54 3.60
CA ASP A 6 14.12 9.17 4.09
C ASP A 6 12.76 8.50 3.88
N MET A 7 12.74 7.54 2.96
CA MET A 7 11.54 6.83 2.50
C MET A 7 11.09 5.76 3.50
N THR A 8 11.87 5.54 4.57
CA THR A 8 11.53 4.61 5.65
C THR A 8 10.84 5.31 6.82
N LEU A 9 10.82 6.65 6.84
CA LEU A 9 10.18 7.43 7.90
C LEU A 9 8.70 7.09 8.00
N ALA A 10 8.36 6.53 9.13
CA ALA A 10 7.00 6.15 9.45
C ALA A 10 6.32 7.27 10.25
N ASP A 11 5.04 7.50 10.00
CA ASP A 11 4.25 8.41 10.83
C ASP A 11 3.97 7.83 12.23
N SER A 12 3.15 8.50 13.03
CA SER A 12 2.78 8.06 14.38
C SER A 12 2.08 6.70 14.43
N THR A 13 1.63 6.16 13.29
CA THR A 13 1.00 4.84 13.17
C THR A 13 1.94 3.80 12.55
N LYS A 14 3.24 4.11 12.45
CA LYS A 14 4.23 3.38 11.67
C LYS A 14 3.87 3.21 10.19
N SER A 15 3.03 4.10 9.64
CA SER A 15 2.75 4.06 8.21
C SER A 15 3.89 4.70 7.44
N THR A 16 4.55 3.93 6.58
CA THR A 16 5.58 4.43 5.67
C THR A 16 4.95 5.27 4.55
N PRO A 17 5.75 6.09 3.83
CA PRO A 17 5.24 6.87 2.71
C PRO A 17 4.59 6.01 1.63
N LEU A 18 5.06 4.76 1.47
CA LEU A 18 4.46 3.80 0.53
C LEU A 18 3.09 3.31 1.01
N ILE A 19 2.92 3.00 2.30
CA ILE A 19 1.63 2.62 2.88
C ILE A 19 0.60 3.74 2.66
N LEU A 20 1.00 4.98 2.95
CA LEU A 20 0.14 6.15 2.74
C LEU A 20 -0.17 6.38 1.25
N ALA A 21 0.81 6.24 0.36
CA ALA A 21 0.59 6.37 -1.08
C ALA A 21 -0.38 5.30 -1.63
N ALA A 22 -0.27 4.07 -1.13
CA ALA A 22 -1.14 2.96 -1.50
C ALA A 22 -2.60 3.19 -1.07
N GLY A 23 -2.83 3.66 0.16
CA GLY A 23 -4.18 3.99 0.67
C GLY A 23 -4.86 5.14 -0.09
N HIS A 24 -4.07 5.99 -0.75
CA HIS A 24 -4.58 7.09 -1.59
C HIS A 24 -4.62 6.75 -3.09
N GLY A 25 -4.15 5.57 -3.51
CA GLY A 25 -4.05 5.19 -4.91
C GLY A 25 -3.09 6.07 -5.72
N ARG A 26 -2.02 6.60 -5.08
CA ARG A 26 -1.02 7.46 -5.72
C ARG A 26 0.06 6.62 -6.42
N THR A 27 -0.30 6.02 -7.53
CA THR A 27 0.51 5.06 -8.29
C THR A 27 1.87 5.60 -8.74
N GLU A 28 1.94 6.86 -9.19
CA GLU A 28 3.21 7.50 -9.58
C GLU A 28 4.18 7.62 -8.40
N ALA A 29 3.66 8.01 -7.22
CA ALA A 29 4.47 8.08 -6.01
C ALA A 29 4.93 6.69 -5.57
N MET A 30 4.05 5.68 -5.66
CA MET A 30 4.41 4.29 -5.37
C MET A 30 5.49 3.78 -6.32
N ALA A 31 5.37 4.03 -7.62
CA ALA A 31 6.36 3.61 -8.61
C ALA A 31 7.72 4.23 -8.33
N LEU A 32 7.78 5.52 -7.98
CA LEU A 32 9.04 6.18 -7.61
C LEU A 32 9.66 5.61 -6.33
N LEU A 33 8.85 5.32 -5.31
CA LEU A 33 9.32 4.74 -4.05
C LEU A 33 9.84 3.31 -4.26
N LEU A 34 9.08 2.47 -4.97
CA LEU A 34 9.44 1.09 -5.27
C LEU A 34 10.63 0.97 -6.22
N ALA A 35 10.78 1.92 -7.15
CA ALA A 35 11.97 1.99 -8.01
C ALA A 35 13.25 2.34 -7.24
N LYS A 36 13.12 3.05 -6.11
CA LYS A 36 14.26 3.34 -5.22
C LYS A 36 14.56 2.17 -4.29
N ASP A 37 13.54 1.60 -3.67
CA ASP A 37 13.67 0.44 -2.81
C ASP A 37 12.40 -0.44 -2.86
N PRO A 38 12.44 -1.58 -3.55
CA PRO A 38 11.33 -2.52 -3.60
C PRO A 38 10.98 -3.12 -2.23
N SER A 39 11.91 -3.16 -1.28
CA SER A 39 11.69 -3.75 0.05
C SER A 39 10.67 -2.98 0.88
N LEU A 40 10.41 -1.70 0.54
CA LEU A 40 9.36 -0.89 1.14
C LEU A 40 7.97 -1.53 1.02
N ALA A 41 7.77 -2.39 0.02
CA ALA A 41 6.53 -3.16 -0.16
C ALA A 41 6.23 -4.13 1.00
N ASN A 42 7.24 -4.51 1.78
CA ASN A 42 7.12 -5.41 2.93
C ASN A 42 6.79 -4.69 4.24
N ALA A 43 6.77 -3.35 4.24
CA ALA A 43 6.46 -2.60 5.44
C ALA A 43 5.04 -2.90 5.93
N ALA A 44 4.84 -2.83 7.24
CA ALA A 44 3.52 -2.90 7.88
C ALA A 44 3.41 -1.77 8.90
N ASN A 45 2.23 -1.16 8.98
CA ASN A 45 1.94 -0.17 10.01
C ASN A 45 1.64 -0.85 11.36
N GLU A 46 1.29 -0.07 12.38
CA GLU A 46 1.01 -0.59 13.73
C GLU A 46 -0.13 -1.61 13.76
N CYS A 47 -1.11 -1.51 12.86
CA CYS A 47 -2.20 -2.48 12.76
C CYS A 47 -1.85 -3.72 11.91
N GLY A 48 -0.58 -3.87 11.53
CA GLY A 48 -0.13 -4.93 10.61
C GLY A 48 -0.53 -4.69 9.15
N TRP A 49 -1.03 -3.50 8.80
CA TRP A 49 -1.46 -3.24 7.43
C TRP A 49 -0.25 -2.95 6.55
N THR A 50 -0.09 -3.77 5.52
CA THR A 50 0.89 -3.56 4.45
C THR A 50 0.37 -2.58 3.40
N PRO A 51 1.21 -2.02 2.50
CA PRO A 51 0.73 -1.21 1.39
C PRO A 51 -0.37 -1.91 0.58
N LEU A 52 -0.31 -3.25 0.47
CA LEU A 52 -1.30 -4.03 -0.25
C LEU A 52 -2.64 -4.08 0.49
N HIS A 53 -2.67 -4.14 1.83
CA HIS A 53 -3.90 -4.03 2.62
C HIS A 53 -4.60 -2.69 2.37
N LEU A 54 -3.84 -1.59 2.35
CA LEU A 54 -4.38 -0.24 2.13
C LEU A 54 -4.90 -0.07 0.70
N ALA A 55 -4.15 -0.54 -0.30
CA ALA A 55 -4.58 -0.50 -1.70
C ALA A 55 -5.87 -1.31 -1.92
N ALA A 56 -5.96 -2.49 -1.30
CA ALA A 56 -7.13 -3.36 -1.32
C ALA A 56 -8.34 -2.72 -0.61
N HIS A 57 -8.14 -2.16 0.58
CA HIS A 57 -9.19 -1.49 1.33
C HIS A 57 -9.70 -0.22 0.62
N GLY A 58 -8.82 0.51 -0.07
CA GLY A 58 -9.19 1.69 -0.86
C GLY A 58 -10.12 1.38 -2.04
N LEU A 59 -10.07 0.16 -2.61
CA LEU A 59 -11.01 -0.30 -3.64
C LEU A 59 -12.46 -0.39 -3.11
N GLU A 60 -12.60 -0.75 -1.84
CA GLU A 60 -13.88 -1.00 -1.17
C GLU A 60 -14.52 0.33 -0.72
N MET A 61 -13.75 1.17 -0.01
CA MET A 61 -14.18 2.47 0.50
C MET A 61 -14.68 3.45 -0.59
N LYS A 62 -14.35 3.19 -1.86
CA LYS A 62 -14.70 4.04 -3.01
C LYS A 62 -15.70 3.38 -3.97
N LYS A 63 -16.51 2.41 -3.51
CA LYS A 63 -17.63 1.72 -4.22
C LYS A 63 -18.62 2.62 -5.00
N SER A 64 -18.51 3.94 -4.94
CA SER A 64 -19.17 4.89 -5.86
C SER A 64 -18.49 4.93 -7.24
N SER A 65 -18.70 3.85 -8.02
CA SER A 65 -18.72 3.63 -9.48
C SER A 65 -17.78 4.32 -10.49
N VAL A 66 -16.83 5.20 -10.13
CA VAL A 66 -15.91 5.79 -11.16
C VAL A 66 -14.46 6.00 -10.70
N LYS A 67 -14.14 5.85 -9.40
CA LYS A 67 -12.80 6.19 -8.86
C LYS A 67 -11.90 4.99 -8.51
N ASN A 68 -12.41 3.76 -8.60
CA ASN A 68 -11.66 2.53 -8.26
C ASN A 68 -10.53 2.21 -9.24
N VAL A 69 -10.53 2.82 -10.43
CA VAL A 69 -9.51 2.60 -11.47
C VAL A 69 -8.11 2.99 -10.99
N LYS A 70 -7.98 3.87 -9.99
CA LYS A 70 -6.68 4.32 -9.47
C LYS A 70 -5.99 3.31 -8.56
N PHE A 71 -6.74 2.41 -7.94
CA PHE A 71 -6.20 1.41 -7.02
C PHE A 71 -5.76 0.13 -7.74
N LEU A 72 -6.31 -0.18 -8.92
CA LEU A 72 -5.87 -1.34 -9.71
C LEU A 72 -4.39 -1.28 -10.10
N PRO A 73 -3.84 -0.16 -10.62
CA PRO A 73 -2.42 -0.06 -10.88
C PRO A 73 -1.59 -0.06 -9.58
N ALA A 74 -2.14 0.43 -8.46
CA ALA A 74 -1.45 0.39 -7.17
C ALA A 74 -1.25 -1.05 -6.69
N VAL A 75 -2.28 -1.89 -6.79
CA VAL A 75 -2.20 -3.32 -6.50
C VAL A 75 -1.22 -4.03 -7.44
N ARG A 76 -1.27 -3.72 -8.74
CA ARG A 76 -0.33 -4.30 -9.73
C ARG A 76 1.13 -3.95 -9.41
N LEU A 77 1.43 -2.69 -9.14
CA LEU A 77 2.78 -2.25 -8.77
C LEU A 77 3.31 -2.96 -7.53
N LEU A 78 2.45 -3.19 -6.53
CA LEU A 78 2.84 -3.90 -5.31
C LEU A 78 3.10 -5.39 -5.58
N ILE A 79 2.30 -6.03 -6.43
CA ILE A 79 2.52 -7.42 -6.85
C ILE A 79 3.84 -7.53 -7.64
N GLU A 80 4.09 -6.61 -8.56
CA GLU A 80 5.36 -6.54 -9.32
C GLU A 80 6.56 -6.33 -8.40
N ALA A 81 6.41 -5.54 -7.34
CA ALA A 81 7.41 -5.34 -6.31
C ALA A 81 7.55 -6.51 -5.31
N LYS A 82 6.85 -7.64 -5.54
CA LYS A 82 6.83 -8.82 -4.67
C LYS A 82 6.38 -8.51 -3.24
N ALA A 83 5.42 -7.60 -3.08
CA ALA A 83 4.77 -7.36 -1.81
C ALA A 83 4.23 -8.67 -1.22
N PRO A 84 4.23 -8.82 0.11
CA PRO A 84 3.80 -10.05 0.76
C PRO A 84 2.26 -10.15 0.66
N ILE A 85 1.79 -10.90 -0.32
CA ILE A 85 0.36 -11.09 -0.60
C ILE A 85 -0.37 -11.84 0.51
N ASP A 86 0.36 -12.70 1.21
CA ASP A 86 -0.13 -13.54 2.31
C ASP A 86 0.13 -12.92 3.69
N ALA A 87 0.66 -11.70 3.75
CA ALA A 87 0.78 -10.99 5.01
C ALA A 87 -0.60 -10.85 5.64
N VAL A 88 -0.68 -11.15 6.92
CA VAL A 88 -1.88 -10.96 7.73
C VAL A 88 -1.70 -9.75 8.64
N ASP A 89 -2.76 -8.97 8.78
CA ASP A 89 -2.86 -7.91 9.76
C ASP A 89 -3.23 -8.44 11.16
N GLU A 90 -3.43 -7.52 12.12
CA GLU A 90 -3.83 -7.86 13.49
C GLU A 90 -5.17 -8.60 13.59
N ASP A 91 -6.07 -8.44 12.61
CA ASP A 91 -7.34 -9.17 12.53
C ASP A 91 -7.17 -10.56 11.88
N THR A 92 -5.93 -11.01 11.63
CA THR A 92 -5.60 -12.22 10.84
C THR A 92 -6.14 -12.18 9.41
N ARG A 93 -6.40 -10.98 8.87
CA ARG A 93 -6.90 -10.78 7.52
C ARG A 93 -5.73 -10.49 6.59
N THR A 94 -5.81 -11.05 5.38
CA THR A 94 -4.90 -10.67 4.29
C THR A 94 -5.44 -9.46 3.53
N ALA A 95 -4.62 -8.89 2.65
CA ALA A 95 -5.07 -7.82 1.77
C ALA A 95 -6.30 -8.23 0.94
N LEU A 96 -6.36 -9.48 0.48
CA LEU A 96 -7.52 -9.99 -0.25
C LEU A 96 -8.78 -10.10 0.63
N HIS A 97 -8.63 -10.51 1.90
CA HIS A 97 -9.75 -10.47 2.84
C HIS A 97 -10.30 -9.06 2.99
N ARG A 98 -9.46 -8.02 3.06
CA ARG A 98 -9.89 -6.61 3.12
C ARG A 98 -10.51 -6.07 1.83
N ALA A 99 -10.23 -6.67 0.68
CA ALA A 99 -10.89 -6.32 -0.58
C ALA A 99 -12.31 -6.89 -0.71
N ALA A 100 -12.63 -7.93 0.07
CA ALA A 100 -13.86 -8.71 -0.07
C ALA A 100 -14.96 -8.39 0.96
N VAL A 101 -14.64 -7.63 2.02
CA VAL A 101 -15.62 -7.12 3.02
C VAL A 101 -16.39 -5.90 2.52
#